data_AF-A0A2E2VC25-F1
#
_entry.id   AF-A0A2E2VC25-F1
#
_cell.length_a   1.000
_cell.length_b   1.000
_cell.length_c   1.000
_cell.angle_alpha   90.00
_cell.angle_beta   90.00
_cell.angle_gamma   90.00
#
_symmetry.space_group_name_H-M   'P 1'
#
loop_
_entity.id
_entity.type
_entity.pdbx_description
1 polymer ?
#
loop_
_entity_poly.entity_id
_entity_poly.type
_entity_poly.pdbx_seq_one_letter_code
_entity_poly.pdbx_strand_id
1 'polypeptide(L)'
;MKIGTVIVTDIVGYSKLTGDNQELALELLTEHDSIILKSINFFDGKVLVNRGDGFVVIFFDSKNAILCSTDIQTKINRRNKLSVKNRKFKIRIGIHSGPYEIQNGEYHGECIDIASELEPLAPKGGILISSKLNSDIEYIKNIFTREYKKFKINKSNQVTYEVYNNMIDWFSKSSNIFITYNKKYIEKMHYYYNEGDYSASIKFANSIFESTNNRKLKIETSGFLCNAFISAGRIDYANKIIIQIKRDFSKNINNELKGHYLKLEAHVFSNNGKFKKADSLYNESLNILYSIKSKYFNEVLFYLYMNLYLNGNITEQIFSKWDVLLNNDKYKTLIEVFKSVVSKSEIDSTQIKKINNISRIKNKSYGYWLLSQYYSNNKMINESYHYETKAQDLLELCSNNISDIDLKENFKKNILLHKKILSESSVKIDALFDFSNENLHEDSVNSLNSNNFNFCIECGIENVNNVSDCFECKANLRKDVYQ
;
A
#
# COMPACT_ATOMS: atom_id res chain seq x y z
N MET A 1 -33.44 -18.41 -14.97
CA MET A 1 -33.37 -17.88 -13.59
C MET A 1 -32.30 -16.81 -13.54
N LYS A 2 -32.61 -15.58 -13.08
CA LYS A 2 -31.64 -14.49 -12.97
C LYS A 2 -30.99 -14.53 -11.58
N ILE A 3 -29.71 -14.20 -11.49
CA ILE A 3 -28.97 -14.11 -10.22
C ILE A 3 -28.68 -12.64 -9.94
N GLY A 4 -28.92 -12.23 -8.69
CA GLY A 4 -28.63 -10.89 -8.22
C GLY A 4 -27.92 -10.95 -6.87
N THR A 5 -27.12 -9.94 -6.59
CA THR A 5 -26.50 -9.72 -5.28
C THR A 5 -27.21 -8.57 -4.60
N VAL A 6 -27.84 -8.83 -3.46
CA VAL A 6 -28.62 -7.85 -2.72
C VAL A 6 -27.85 -7.41 -1.49
N ILE A 7 -27.75 -6.10 -1.29
CA ILE A 7 -27.37 -5.51 -0.01
C ILE A 7 -28.63 -5.01 0.70
N VAL A 8 -28.68 -5.19 2.00
CA VAL A 8 -29.68 -4.59 2.90
C VAL A 8 -28.95 -3.80 3.96
N THR A 9 -29.32 -2.53 4.15
CA THR A 9 -28.71 -1.64 5.14
C THR A 9 -29.72 -1.17 6.17
N ASP A 10 -29.25 -0.83 7.37
CA ASP A 10 -30.05 -0.24 8.45
C ASP A 10 -29.19 0.63 9.39
N ILE A 11 -29.72 1.77 9.84
CA ILE A 11 -29.09 2.62 10.86
C ILE A 11 -29.29 2.02 12.26
N VAL A 12 -28.18 1.74 12.92
CA VAL A 12 -28.18 1.15 14.27
C VAL A 12 -28.84 2.10 15.28
N GLY A 13 -29.99 1.69 15.80
CA GLY A 13 -30.68 2.38 16.90
C GLY A 13 -31.44 3.63 16.46
N TYR A 14 -31.81 3.73 15.17
CA TYR A 14 -32.49 4.89 14.62
C TYR A 14 -33.82 5.19 15.33
N SER A 15 -34.69 4.20 15.56
CA SER A 15 -35.98 4.43 16.22
C SER A 15 -35.84 5.06 17.61
N LYS A 16 -34.78 4.67 18.35
CA LYS A 16 -34.48 5.29 19.65
C LYS A 16 -34.03 6.74 19.49
N LEU A 17 -33.15 7.02 18.52
CA LEU A 17 -32.70 8.38 18.23
C LEU A 17 -33.87 9.29 17.86
N THR A 18 -34.80 8.81 17.03
CA THR A 18 -36.00 9.58 16.66
C THR A 18 -36.88 9.92 17.85
N GLY A 19 -37.02 8.99 18.82
CA GLY A 19 -37.75 9.25 20.06
C GLY A 19 -37.04 10.24 21.01
N ASP A 20 -35.71 10.20 21.07
CA ASP A 20 -34.92 11.06 21.95
C ASP A 20 -34.71 12.48 21.36
N ASN A 21 -34.50 12.59 20.05
CA ASN A 21 -34.27 13.86 19.35
C ASN A 21 -34.61 13.72 17.85
N GLN A 22 -35.83 14.09 17.48
CA GLN A 22 -36.34 13.95 16.11
C GLN A 22 -35.60 14.82 15.09
N GLU A 23 -35.23 16.06 15.45
CA GLU A 23 -34.52 16.98 14.55
C GLU A 23 -33.15 16.41 14.16
N LEU A 24 -32.39 15.95 15.15
CA LEU A 24 -31.11 15.30 14.92
C LEU A 24 -31.25 14.00 14.10
N ALA A 25 -32.31 13.22 14.33
CA ALA A 25 -32.56 12.00 13.57
C ALA A 25 -32.77 12.30 12.08
N LEU A 26 -33.56 13.31 11.74
CA LEU A 26 -33.83 13.72 10.35
C LEU A 26 -32.56 14.27 9.66
N GLU A 27 -31.74 15.03 10.38
CA GLU A 27 -30.45 15.48 9.85
C GLU A 27 -29.53 14.29 9.53
N LEU A 28 -29.37 13.37 10.48
CA LEU A 28 -28.51 12.19 10.27
C LEU A 28 -29.04 11.30 9.15
N LEU A 29 -30.36 11.19 8.99
CA LEU A 29 -31.00 10.47 7.89
C LEU A 29 -30.66 11.11 6.53
N THR A 30 -30.78 12.43 6.43
CA THR A 30 -30.45 13.17 5.19
C THR A 30 -29.00 12.94 4.78
N GLU A 31 -28.09 12.98 5.76
CA GLU A 31 -26.67 12.77 5.48
C GLU A 31 -26.33 11.30 5.19
N HIS A 32 -27.02 10.36 5.84
CA HIS A 32 -26.98 8.93 5.53
C HIS A 32 -27.36 8.65 4.08
N ASP A 33 -28.52 9.15 3.63
CA ASP A 33 -29.03 8.92 2.28
C ASP A 33 -28.08 9.50 1.23
N SER A 34 -27.54 10.70 1.48
CA SER A 34 -26.55 11.32 0.60
C SER A 34 -25.31 10.44 0.41
N ILE A 35 -24.80 9.85 1.50
CA ILE A 35 -23.61 8.99 1.45
C ILE A 35 -23.92 7.69 0.70
N ILE A 36 -25.01 7.01 1.07
CA ILE A 36 -25.35 5.68 0.54
C ILE A 36 -25.73 5.75 -0.93
N LEU A 37 -26.60 6.68 -1.33
CA LEU A 37 -27.04 6.80 -2.73
C LEU A 37 -25.88 7.15 -3.67
N LYS A 38 -24.94 7.99 -3.24
CA LYS A 38 -23.72 8.28 -4.02
C LYS A 38 -22.88 7.03 -4.26
N SER A 39 -22.72 6.18 -3.24
CA SER A 39 -21.98 4.93 -3.38
C SER A 39 -22.73 3.92 -4.25
N ILE A 40 -24.04 3.75 -4.05
CA ILE A 40 -24.89 2.88 -4.87
C ILE A 40 -24.78 3.24 -6.35
N ASN A 41 -24.93 4.53 -6.67
CA ASN A 41 -24.84 4.99 -8.06
C ASN A 41 -23.44 4.79 -8.65
N PHE A 42 -22.38 5.01 -7.88
CA PHE A 42 -21.01 4.83 -8.36
C PHE A 42 -20.67 3.36 -8.71
N PHE A 43 -21.29 2.40 -8.03
CA PHE A 43 -21.06 0.96 -8.24
C PHE A 43 -22.20 0.27 -9.02
N ASP A 44 -23.00 1.03 -9.77
CA ASP A 44 -24.07 0.52 -10.64
C ASP A 44 -25.13 -0.32 -9.90
N GLY A 45 -25.47 0.07 -8.66
CA GLY A 45 -26.53 -0.55 -7.89
C GLY A 45 -27.91 0.01 -8.22
N LYS A 46 -28.93 -0.84 -8.18
CA LYS A 46 -30.34 -0.45 -8.35
C LYS A 46 -31.08 -0.52 -7.01
N VAL A 47 -31.56 0.62 -6.52
CA VAL A 47 -32.42 0.68 -5.33
C VAL A 47 -33.74 -0.01 -5.65
N LEU A 48 -34.10 -1.00 -4.83
CA LEU A 48 -35.38 -1.71 -4.90
C LEU A 48 -36.38 -1.10 -3.92
N VAL A 49 -35.92 -0.85 -2.68
CA VAL A 49 -36.77 -0.34 -1.60
C VAL A 49 -35.97 0.67 -0.78
N ASN A 50 -36.59 1.81 -0.46
CA ASN A 50 -36.15 2.73 0.59
C ASN A 50 -37.03 2.46 1.83
N ARG A 51 -36.40 2.05 2.95
CA ARG A 51 -37.08 1.73 4.21
C ARG A 51 -37.13 2.92 5.18
N GLY A 52 -36.59 4.08 4.80
CA GLY A 52 -36.33 5.19 5.68
C GLY A 52 -34.89 5.11 6.17
N ASP A 53 -34.64 4.40 7.26
CA ASP A 53 -33.32 4.20 7.88
C ASP A 53 -32.44 3.16 7.19
N GLY A 54 -32.80 2.73 5.98
CA GLY A 54 -32.15 1.64 5.28
C GLY A 54 -32.57 1.49 3.83
N PHE A 55 -31.76 0.76 3.06
CA PHE A 55 -32.00 0.49 1.65
C PHE A 55 -31.93 -1.01 1.35
N VAL A 56 -32.75 -1.46 0.40
CA VAL A 56 -32.59 -2.75 -0.29
C VAL A 56 -32.14 -2.45 -1.70
N VAL A 57 -30.98 -2.96 -2.09
CA VAL A 57 -30.35 -2.61 -3.38
C VAL A 57 -29.85 -3.87 -4.03
N ILE A 58 -30.13 -4.02 -5.33
CA ILE A 58 -29.64 -5.15 -6.13
C ILE A 58 -28.50 -4.72 -7.04
N PHE A 59 -27.50 -5.59 -7.15
CA PHE A 59 -26.37 -5.51 -8.05
C PHE A 59 -26.32 -6.75 -8.93
N PHE A 60 -25.89 -6.59 -10.18
CA PHE A 60 -25.70 -7.71 -11.10
C PHE A 60 -24.26 -8.25 -11.10
N ASP A 61 -23.33 -7.52 -10.47
CA ASP A 61 -21.99 -8.00 -10.12
C ASP A 61 -21.85 -8.06 -8.59
N SER A 62 -21.52 -9.25 -8.06
CA SER A 62 -21.30 -9.44 -6.63
C SER A 62 -20.13 -8.64 -6.09
N LYS A 63 -19.10 -8.41 -6.91
CA LYS A 63 -17.95 -7.57 -6.56
C LYS A 63 -18.39 -6.13 -6.32
N ASN A 64 -19.27 -5.58 -7.16
CA ASN A 64 -19.77 -4.21 -7.00
C ASN A 64 -20.57 -4.04 -5.71
N ALA A 65 -21.39 -5.03 -5.33
CA ALA A 65 -22.12 -5.00 -4.06
C ALA A 65 -21.18 -4.90 -2.83
N ILE A 66 -20.10 -5.69 -2.82
CA ILE A 66 -19.11 -5.68 -1.75
C ILE A 66 -18.32 -4.37 -1.73
N LEU A 67 -17.85 -3.91 -2.90
CA LEU A 67 -17.10 -2.66 -3.01
C LEU A 67 -17.96 -1.46 -2.58
N CYS A 68 -19.23 -1.41 -3.00
CA CYS A 68 -20.19 -0.41 -2.55
C CYS A 68 -20.34 -0.43 -1.02
N SER A 69 -20.53 -1.61 -0.44
CA SER A 69 -20.70 -1.76 1.01
C SER A 69 -19.46 -1.30 1.80
N THR A 70 -18.26 -1.66 1.34
CA THR A 70 -17.00 -1.24 1.97
C THR A 70 -16.75 0.27 1.81
N ASP A 71 -17.11 0.86 0.67
CA ASP A 71 -17.03 2.31 0.45
C ASP A 71 -18.02 3.08 1.33
N ILE A 72 -19.26 2.61 1.47
CA ILE A 72 -20.25 3.18 2.40
C ILE A 72 -19.70 3.20 3.83
N GLN A 73 -19.24 2.05 4.33
CA GLN A 73 -18.68 1.98 5.69
C GLN A 73 -17.45 2.89 5.85
N THR A 74 -16.62 3.00 4.82
CA THR A 74 -15.45 3.90 4.81
C THR A 74 -15.84 5.37 4.89
N LYS A 75 -16.82 5.80 4.08
CA LYS A 75 -17.34 7.17 4.07
C LYS A 75 -18.00 7.55 5.39
N ILE A 76 -18.83 6.66 5.95
CA ILE A 76 -19.46 6.86 7.27
C ILE A 76 -18.38 6.96 8.36
N ASN A 77 -17.36 6.10 8.35
CA ASN A 77 -16.27 6.16 9.31
C ASN A 77 -15.47 7.46 9.20
N ARG A 78 -15.17 7.94 7.98
CA ARG A 78 -14.49 9.21 7.77
C ARG A 78 -15.32 10.39 8.29
N ARG A 79 -16.60 10.42 7.99
CA ARG A 79 -17.56 11.42 8.50
C ARG A 79 -17.62 11.40 10.03
N ASN A 80 -17.73 10.22 10.64
CA ASN A 80 -17.78 10.06 12.09
C ASN A 80 -16.48 10.51 12.80
N LYS A 81 -15.32 10.44 12.14
CA LYS A 81 -14.06 10.97 12.70
C LYS A 81 -14.09 12.49 12.86
N LEU A 82 -14.81 13.19 11.99
CA LEU A 82 -14.97 14.65 12.00
C LEU A 82 -16.18 15.13 12.81
N SER A 83 -16.96 14.20 13.37
CA SER A 83 -18.21 14.50 14.07
C SER A 83 -18.07 14.41 15.60
N VAL A 84 -18.82 15.26 16.30
CA VAL A 84 -19.03 15.15 17.74
C VAL A 84 -19.78 13.85 18.10
N LYS A 85 -19.63 13.37 19.34
CA LYS A 85 -20.05 12.02 19.76
C LYS A 85 -21.53 11.72 19.51
N ASN A 86 -22.42 12.68 19.74
CA ASN A 86 -23.88 12.55 19.55
C ASN A 86 -24.31 12.51 18.07
N ARG A 87 -23.46 12.94 17.13
CA ARG A 87 -23.73 12.90 15.68
C ARG A 87 -23.17 11.65 14.99
N LYS A 88 -22.47 10.78 15.73
CA LYS A 88 -21.91 9.55 15.16
C LYS A 88 -23.01 8.51 15.03
N PHE A 89 -23.21 7.99 13.83
CA PHE A 89 -24.09 6.86 13.59
C PHE A 89 -23.34 5.70 12.95
N LYS A 90 -23.91 4.50 13.04
CA LYS A 90 -23.37 3.28 12.43
C LYS A 90 -24.48 2.63 11.65
N ILE A 91 -24.12 1.96 10.56
CA ILE A 91 -25.05 1.12 9.83
C ILE A 91 -24.60 -0.34 9.86
N ARG A 92 -25.56 -1.24 9.76
CA ARG A 92 -25.32 -2.65 9.45
C ARG A 92 -25.57 -2.88 7.97
N ILE A 93 -24.86 -3.85 7.40
CA ILE A 93 -25.06 -4.27 6.02
C ILE A 93 -25.08 -5.80 5.96
N GLY A 94 -26.17 -6.37 5.45
CA GLY A 94 -26.28 -7.80 5.10
C GLY A 94 -26.23 -7.99 3.58
N ILE A 95 -25.50 -9.00 3.09
CA ILE A 95 -25.34 -9.23 1.65
C ILE A 95 -25.47 -10.71 1.28
N HIS A 96 -26.26 -10.98 0.24
CA HIS A 96 -26.40 -12.31 -0.33
C HIS A 96 -26.50 -12.28 -1.85
N SER A 97 -25.98 -13.33 -2.50
CA SER A 97 -26.16 -13.58 -3.94
C SER A 97 -27.00 -14.83 -4.15
N GLY A 98 -28.08 -14.70 -4.90
CA GLY A 98 -29.03 -15.78 -5.13
C GLY A 98 -30.01 -15.48 -6.27
N PRO A 99 -30.93 -16.40 -6.57
CA PRO A 99 -31.93 -16.20 -7.60
C PRO A 99 -32.95 -15.14 -7.22
N TYR A 100 -33.46 -14.45 -8.25
CA TYR A 100 -34.59 -13.55 -8.13
C TYR A 100 -35.50 -13.61 -9.36
N GLU A 101 -36.73 -13.15 -9.16
CA GLU A 101 -37.75 -12.98 -10.18
C GLU A 101 -38.32 -11.56 -10.11
N ILE A 102 -38.91 -11.12 -11.23
CA ILE A 102 -39.61 -9.84 -11.31
C ILE A 102 -41.07 -10.16 -11.62
N GLN A 103 -41.97 -9.76 -10.73
CA GLN A 103 -43.42 -9.91 -10.90
C GLN A 103 -44.05 -8.53 -10.72
N ASN A 104 -44.84 -8.07 -11.70
CA ASN A 104 -45.47 -6.74 -11.70
C ASN A 104 -44.50 -5.56 -11.45
N GLY A 105 -43.23 -5.71 -11.84
CA GLY A 105 -42.19 -4.69 -11.61
C GLY A 105 -41.50 -4.76 -10.24
N GLU A 106 -41.99 -5.61 -9.34
CA GLU A 106 -41.39 -5.85 -8.02
C GLU A 106 -40.43 -7.03 -8.07
N TYR A 107 -39.35 -6.92 -7.30
CA TYR A 107 -38.31 -7.94 -7.23
C TYR A 107 -38.58 -8.84 -6.02
N HIS A 108 -38.58 -10.15 -6.25
CA HIS A 108 -38.75 -11.17 -5.21
C HIS A 108 -37.68 -12.24 -5.35
N GLY A 109 -37.34 -12.92 -4.25
CA GLY A 109 -36.50 -14.11 -4.30
C GLY A 109 -35.60 -14.26 -3.10
N GLU A 110 -34.99 -15.44 -3.02
CA GLU A 110 -34.11 -15.86 -1.93
C GLU A 110 -32.96 -14.87 -1.67
N CYS A 111 -32.46 -14.19 -2.71
CA CYS A 111 -31.43 -13.17 -2.54
C CYS A 111 -31.85 -12.01 -1.61
N ILE A 112 -33.11 -11.57 -1.69
CA ILE A 112 -33.66 -10.47 -0.89
C ILE A 112 -33.96 -10.93 0.53
N ASP A 113 -34.55 -12.11 0.67
CA ASP A 113 -34.95 -12.68 1.96
C ASP A 113 -33.72 -12.95 2.83
N ILE A 114 -32.72 -13.65 2.30
CA ILE A 114 -31.50 -13.97 3.04
C ILE A 114 -30.68 -12.70 3.36
N ALA A 115 -30.57 -11.75 2.42
CA ALA A 115 -29.87 -10.50 2.70
C ALA A 115 -30.56 -9.71 3.83
N SER A 116 -31.89 -9.72 3.88
CA SER A 116 -32.68 -9.10 4.95
C SER A 116 -32.52 -9.82 6.29
N GLU A 117 -32.35 -11.16 6.29
CA GLU A 117 -32.01 -11.91 7.52
C GLU A 117 -30.58 -11.65 8.00
N LEU A 118 -29.64 -11.36 7.09
CA LEU A 118 -28.23 -11.12 7.42
C LEU A 118 -27.96 -9.76 8.04
N GLU A 119 -28.63 -8.70 7.58
CA GLU A 119 -28.42 -7.32 8.05
C GLU A 119 -28.49 -7.20 9.59
N PRO A 120 -29.57 -7.63 10.28
CA PRO A 120 -29.68 -7.43 11.72
C PRO A 120 -28.62 -8.22 12.52
N LEU A 121 -28.07 -9.28 11.91
CA LEU A 121 -27.02 -10.13 12.47
C LEU A 121 -25.61 -9.56 12.26
N ALA A 122 -25.44 -8.65 11.29
CA ALA A 122 -24.15 -8.05 10.97
C ALA A 122 -23.62 -7.24 12.16
N PRO A 123 -22.30 -7.16 12.42
CA PRO A 123 -21.77 -6.30 13.47
C PRO A 123 -22.19 -4.82 13.31
N LYS A 124 -22.32 -4.06 14.41
CA LYS A 124 -22.65 -2.63 14.35
C LYS A 124 -21.54 -1.86 13.62
N GLY A 125 -21.82 -1.30 12.44
CA GLY A 125 -20.79 -0.69 11.58
C GLY A 125 -20.00 -1.72 10.76
N GLY A 126 -20.51 -2.94 10.62
CA GLY A 126 -19.90 -4.04 9.89
C GLY A 126 -20.74 -4.50 8.71
N ILE A 127 -20.16 -5.41 7.94
CA ILE A 127 -20.77 -6.03 6.75
C ILE A 127 -20.76 -7.53 6.98
N LEU A 128 -21.91 -8.18 6.81
CA LEU A 128 -22.06 -9.62 6.94
C LEU A 128 -22.56 -10.25 5.64
N ILE A 129 -21.92 -11.34 5.24
CA ILE A 129 -22.23 -12.03 4.00
C ILE A 129 -22.53 -13.51 4.25
N SER A 130 -23.30 -14.11 3.36
CA SER A 130 -23.55 -15.56 3.39
C SER A 130 -22.32 -16.36 2.97
N SER A 131 -22.28 -17.65 3.34
CA SER A 131 -21.23 -18.57 2.87
C SER A 131 -21.17 -18.68 1.35
N LYS A 132 -22.33 -18.66 0.67
CA LYS A 132 -22.42 -18.74 -0.79
C LYS A 132 -21.69 -17.56 -1.44
N LEU A 133 -21.98 -16.34 -0.99
CA LEU A 133 -21.32 -15.15 -1.51
C LEU A 133 -19.82 -15.16 -1.18
N ASN A 134 -19.43 -15.60 0.02
CA ASN A 134 -18.00 -15.73 0.35
C ASN A 134 -17.26 -16.65 -0.63
N SER A 135 -17.83 -17.80 -1.01
CA SER A 135 -17.23 -18.70 -2.01
C SER A 135 -17.07 -18.04 -3.39
N ASP A 136 -17.95 -17.11 -3.75
CA ASP A 136 -17.90 -16.41 -5.04
C ASP A 136 -16.80 -15.32 -5.06
N ILE A 137 -16.39 -14.81 -3.90
CA ILE A 137 -15.48 -13.64 -3.80
C ILE A 137 -14.15 -13.91 -3.08
N GLU A 138 -13.96 -15.08 -2.44
CA GLU A 138 -12.80 -15.34 -1.59
C GLU A 138 -11.45 -15.16 -2.31
N TYR A 139 -11.43 -15.35 -3.63
CA TYR A 139 -10.24 -15.21 -4.47
C TYR A 139 -9.98 -13.79 -4.98
N ILE A 140 -10.88 -12.85 -4.73
CA ILE A 140 -10.72 -11.44 -5.10
C ILE A 140 -9.70 -10.80 -4.18
N LYS A 141 -8.68 -10.19 -4.77
CA LYS A 141 -7.49 -9.71 -4.05
C LYS A 141 -7.77 -8.62 -2.99
N ASN A 142 -8.82 -7.81 -3.19
CA ASN A 142 -9.06 -6.58 -2.40
C ASN A 142 -10.27 -6.70 -1.49
N ILE A 143 -10.73 -7.92 -1.26
CA ILE A 143 -11.86 -8.21 -0.39
C ILE A 143 -11.34 -9.08 0.73
N PHE A 144 -11.47 -8.61 1.96
CA PHE A 144 -10.93 -9.29 3.14
C PHE A 144 -12.09 -9.83 3.97
N THR A 145 -12.22 -11.15 4.04
CA THR A 145 -13.30 -11.82 4.76
C THR A 145 -12.78 -12.72 5.87
N ARG A 146 -13.58 -12.90 6.92
CA ARG A 146 -13.36 -13.92 7.95
C ARG A 146 -14.67 -14.57 8.35
N GLU A 147 -14.61 -15.83 8.76
CA GLU A 147 -15.74 -16.46 9.42
C GLU A 147 -16.12 -15.67 10.67
N TYR A 148 -17.42 -15.37 10.81
CA TYR A 148 -17.96 -14.62 11.93
C TYR A 148 -18.65 -15.56 12.91
N LYS A 149 -19.87 -16.02 12.57
CA LYS A 149 -20.67 -16.92 13.40
C LYS A 149 -21.60 -17.79 12.54
N LYS A 150 -22.08 -18.89 13.14
CA LYS A 150 -23.17 -19.68 12.55
C LYS A 150 -24.50 -19.11 12.99
N PHE A 151 -25.40 -18.91 12.04
CA PHE A 151 -26.77 -18.46 12.28
C PHE A 151 -27.77 -19.37 11.57
N LYS A 152 -28.99 -19.41 12.08
CA LYS A 152 -30.10 -20.06 11.39
C LYS A 152 -30.66 -19.07 10.38
N ILE A 153 -30.36 -19.29 9.10
CA ILE A 153 -30.72 -18.43 7.96
C ILE A 153 -31.48 -19.28 6.96
N ASN A 154 -32.63 -18.81 6.48
CA ASN A 154 -33.53 -19.57 5.60
C ASN A 154 -33.74 -21.02 6.11
N LYS A 155 -34.12 -21.15 7.39
CA LYS A 155 -34.38 -22.42 8.10
C LYS A 155 -33.18 -23.38 8.23
N SER A 156 -31.98 -23.01 7.80
CA SER A 156 -30.77 -23.84 7.86
C SER A 156 -29.65 -23.17 8.64
N ASN A 157 -28.81 -23.95 9.33
CA ASN A 157 -27.64 -23.41 10.03
C ASN A 157 -26.52 -23.15 9.03
N GLN A 158 -26.17 -21.88 8.83
CA GLN A 158 -25.16 -21.45 7.87
C GLN A 158 -24.05 -20.66 8.56
N VAL A 159 -22.80 -20.87 8.12
CA VAL A 159 -21.67 -20.01 8.51
C VAL A 159 -21.80 -18.68 7.76
N THR A 160 -21.60 -17.59 8.48
CA THR A 160 -21.56 -16.24 7.93
C THR A 160 -20.14 -15.68 8.00
N TYR A 161 -19.86 -14.70 7.15
CA TYR A 161 -18.55 -14.08 7.05
C TYR A 161 -18.65 -12.57 7.23
N GLU A 162 -17.75 -11.99 8.01
CA GLU A 162 -17.59 -10.54 8.12
C GLU A 162 -16.64 -10.05 7.03
N VAL A 163 -17.00 -8.94 6.38
CA VAL A 163 -16.14 -8.24 5.42
C VAL A 163 -15.48 -7.04 6.10
N TYR A 164 -14.18 -6.89 5.90
CA TYR A 164 -13.36 -5.83 6.48
C TYR A 164 -13.02 -4.77 5.43
N ASN A 165 -13.02 -3.51 5.86
CA ASN A 165 -12.79 -2.35 4.98
C ASN A 165 -11.33 -2.21 4.51
N ASN A 166 -10.37 -2.70 5.29
CA ASN A 166 -8.94 -2.64 4.95
C ASN A 166 -8.22 -3.90 5.43
N MET A 167 -7.03 -4.14 4.85
CA MET A 167 -6.25 -5.34 5.12
C MET A 167 -5.76 -5.41 6.57
N ILE A 168 -5.44 -4.26 7.17
CA ILE A 168 -4.82 -4.19 8.50
C ILE A 168 -5.80 -4.56 9.61
N ASP A 169 -7.01 -4.02 9.56
CA ASP A 169 -8.08 -4.37 10.48
C ASP A 169 -8.39 -5.86 10.37
N TRP A 170 -8.50 -6.38 9.15
CA TRP A 170 -8.67 -7.81 8.89
C TRP A 170 -7.54 -8.67 9.47
N PHE A 171 -6.29 -8.30 9.23
CA PHE A 171 -5.13 -9.06 9.70
C PHE A 171 -5.03 -9.04 11.23
N SER A 172 -5.37 -7.91 11.87
CA SER A 172 -5.30 -7.75 13.32
C SER A 172 -6.30 -8.61 14.10
N LYS A 173 -7.38 -9.05 13.44
CA LYS A 173 -8.42 -9.88 14.05
C LYS A 173 -8.07 -11.35 13.86
N SER A 174 -7.83 -12.08 14.94
CA SER A 174 -7.66 -13.53 14.89
C SER A 174 -9.03 -14.22 14.77
N SER A 175 -9.24 -15.05 13.76
CA SER A 175 -10.35 -16.00 13.76
C SER A 175 -9.96 -17.25 14.56
N ASN A 176 -10.77 -17.63 15.55
CA ASN A 176 -10.62 -18.90 16.27
C ASN A 176 -11.08 -20.12 15.44
N ILE A 177 -11.46 -19.91 14.18
CA ILE A 177 -12.09 -20.92 13.35
C ILE A 177 -11.11 -21.36 12.27
N PHE A 178 -10.84 -22.67 12.25
CA PHE A 178 -9.91 -23.31 11.33
C PHE A 178 -10.52 -23.38 9.94
N ILE A 179 -10.07 -22.48 9.05
CA ILE A 179 -10.37 -22.54 7.63
C ILE A 179 -9.74 -23.82 7.06
N THR A 180 -10.40 -24.48 6.11
CA THR A 180 -9.81 -25.63 5.39
C THR A 180 -8.69 -25.14 4.46
N TYR A 181 -7.50 -25.73 4.58
CA TYR A 181 -6.35 -25.43 3.73
C TYR A 181 -6.68 -25.57 2.23
N ASN A 182 -6.40 -24.53 1.45
CA ASN A 182 -6.60 -24.52 0.00
C ASN A 182 -5.29 -24.29 -0.74
N LYS A 183 -4.86 -25.28 -1.55
CA LYS A 183 -3.62 -25.23 -2.32
C LYS A 183 -3.55 -24.02 -3.26
N LYS A 184 -4.69 -23.53 -3.77
CA LYS A 184 -4.75 -22.34 -4.64
C LYS A 184 -4.25 -21.08 -3.95
N TYR A 185 -4.29 -21.00 -2.61
CA TYR A 185 -3.77 -19.85 -1.88
C TYR A 185 -2.23 -19.75 -1.95
N ILE A 186 -1.52 -20.89 -2.06
CA ILE A 186 -0.05 -20.89 -2.22
C ILE A 186 0.33 -20.27 -3.57
N GLU A 187 -0.37 -20.69 -4.63
CA GLU A 187 -0.13 -20.15 -5.97
C GLU A 187 -0.43 -18.64 -6.00
N LYS A 188 -1.56 -18.22 -5.40
CA LYS A 188 -1.94 -16.81 -5.32
C LYS A 188 -0.99 -15.97 -4.48
N MET A 189 -0.53 -16.45 -3.32
CA MET A 189 0.38 -15.65 -2.47
C MET A 189 1.68 -15.33 -3.22
N HIS A 190 2.25 -16.31 -3.94
CA HIS A 190 3.47 -16.13 -4.73
C HIS A 190 3.24 -15.30 -5.97
N TYR A 191 2.14 -15.53 -6.70
CA TYR A 191 1.77 -14.74 -7.87
C TYR A 191 1.68 -13.25 -7.53
N TYR A 192 0.86 -12.87 -6.54
CA TYR A 192 0.70 -11.46 -6.18
C TYR A 192 1.97 -10.84 -5.59
N TYR A 193 2.80 -11.62 -4.88
CA TYR A 193 4.10 -11.13 -4.42
C TYR A 193 5.05 -10.75 -5.57
N ASN A 194 4.99 -11.51 -6.67
CA ASN A 194 5.81 -11.26 -7.84
C ASN A 194 5.30 -10.06 -8.64
N GLU A 195 3.98 -9.91 -8.76
CA GLU A 195 3.33 -8.73 -9.36
C GLU A 195 3.52 -7.44 -8.52
N GLY A 196 3.97 -7.58 -7.27
CA GLY A 196 4.18 -6.46 -6.36
C GLY A 196 2.92 -6.04 -5.58
N ASP A 197 1.83 -6.80 -5.69
CA ASP A 197 0.62 -6.60 -4.88
C ASP A 197 0.77 -7.29 -3.51
N TYR A 198 1.53 -6.65 -2.63
CA TYR A 198 1.81 -7.22 -1.30
C TYR A 198 0.55 -7.36 -0.44
N SER A 199 -0.49 -6.55 -0.68
CA SER A 199 -1.76 -6.64 0.07
C SER A 199 -2.45 -7.97 -0.18
N ALA A 200 -2.61 -8.32 -1.46
CA ALA A 200 -3.19 -9.59 -1.89
C ALA A 200 -2.30 -10.76 -1.45
N SER A 201 -0.98 -10.61 -1.55
CA SER A 201 -0.02 -11.61 -1.11
C SER A 201 -0.14 -11.92 0.38
N ILE A 202 -0.23 -10.89 1.23
CA ILE A 202 -0.44 -11.02 2.68
C ILE A 202 -1.78 -11.69 2.96
N LYS A 203 -2.84 -11.33 2.24
CA LYS A 203 -4.15 -11.98 2.37
C LYS A 203 -4.03 -13.50 2.26
N PHE A 204 -3.56 -13.99 1.12
CA PHE A 204 -3.51 -15.44 0.88
C PHE A 204 -2.50 -16.14 1.80
N ALA A 205 -1.38 -15.51 2.12
CA ALA A 205 -0.42 -16.06 3.07
C ALA A 205 -1.02 -16.17 4.48
N ASN A 206 -1.73 -15.16 4.98
CA ASN A 206 -2.33 -15.24 6.31
C ASN A 206 -3.45 -16.27 6.38
N SER A 207 -4.26 -16.40 5.31
CA SER A 207 -5.26 -17.47 5.22
C SER A 207 -4.64 -18.87 5.30
N ILE A 208 -3.46 -19.09 4.71
CA ILE A 208 -2.72 -20.36 4.86
C ILE A 208 -2.22 -20.54 6.30
N PHE A 209 -1.64 -19.48 6.88
CA PHE A 209 -1.07 -19.52 8.23
C PHE A 209 -2.11 -19.92 9.29
N GLU A 210 -3.32 -19.38 9.18
CA GLU A 210 -4.41 -19.64 10.12
C GLU A 210 -5.11 -20.99 9.87
N SER A 211 -5.19 -21.44 8.61
CA SER A 211 -5.87 -22.70 8.24
C SER A 211 -5.04 -23.96 8.50
N THR A 212 -3.70 -23.86 8.45
CA THR A 212 -2.86 -25.06 8.49
C THR A 212 -2.53 -25.50 9.92
N ASN A 213 -2.51 -26.82 10.16
CA ASN A 213 -1.90 -27.41 11.35
C ASN A 213 -0.47 -27.91 11.11
N ASN A 214 0.01 -27.85 9.86
CA ASN A 214 1.35 -28.31 9.51
C ASN A 214 2.40 -27.30 10.00
N ARG A 215 3.23 -27.73 10.96
CA ARG A 215 4.30 -26.89 11.54
C ARG A 215 5.27 -26.34 10.50
N LYS A 216 5.70 -27.15 9.53
CA LYS A 216 6.64 -26.71 8.47
C LYS A 216 6.00 -25.61 7.63
N LEU A 217 4.74 -25.79 7.24
CA LEU A 217 4.03 -24.79 6.45
C LEU A 217 3.81 -23.50 7.25
N LYS A 218 3.44 -23.57 8.54
CA LYS A 218 3.34 -22.36 9.39
C LYS A 218 4.63 -21.57 9.45
N ILE A 219 5.76 -22.26 9.59
CA ILE A 219 7.10 -21.67 9.63
C ILE A 219 7.41 -20.94 8.30
N GLU A 220 7.22 -21.62 7.17
CA GLU A 220 7.46 -21.06 5.84
C GLU A 220 6.55 -19.85 5.57
N THR A 221 5.26 -19.98 5.85
CA THR A 221 4.28 -18.90 5.67
C THR A 221 4.54 -17.72 6.61
N SER A 222 5.01 -17.95 7.84
CA SER A 222 5.41 -16.85 8.74
C SER A 222 6.59 -16.05 8.18
N GLY A 223 7.61 -16.75 7.66
CA GLY A 223 8.74 -16.10 6.99
C GLY A 223 8.30 -15.30 5.77
N PHE A 224 7.37 -15.86 4.98
CA PHE A 224 6.79 -15.20 3.84
C PHE A 224 6.00 -13.95 4.22
N LEU A 225 5.11 -14.04 5.22
CA LEU A 225 4.34 -12.91 5.74
C LEU A 225 5.26 -11.80 6.23
N CYS A 226 6.29 -12.14 7.02
CA CYS A 226 7.28 -11.17 7.47
C CYS A 226 7.93 -10.44 6.30
N ASN A 227 8.36 -11.16 5.26
CA ASN A 227 8.96 -10.58 4.07
C ASN A 227 7.98 -9.69 3.28
N ALA A 228 6.71 -10.09 3.18
CA ALA A 228 5.66 -9.31 2.52
C ALA A 228 5.36 -8.02 3.28
N PHE A 229 5.28 -8.05 4.62
CA PHE A 229 5.11 -6.84 5.43
C PHE A 229 6.32 -5.89 5.34
N ILE A 230 7.56 -6.41 5.35
CA ILE A 230 8.76 -5.59 5.08
C ILE A 230 8.64 -4.95 3.70
N SER A 231 8.29 -5.73 2.69
CA SER A 231 8.15 -5.25 1.31
C SER A 231 7.00 -4.28 1.11
N ALA A 232 6.01 -4.25 2.01
CA ALA A 232 4.90 -3.30 2.03
C ALA A 232 5.13 -2.09 2.97
N GLY A 233 6.30 -2.00 3.62
CA GLY A 233 6.62 -0.89 4.53
C GLY A 233 5.93 -0.97 5.91
N ARG A 234 5.45 -2.14 6.32
CA ARG A 234 4.85 -2.40 7.64
C ARG A 234 5.83 -3.13 8.55
N ILE A 235 6.91 -2.41 8.90
CA ILE A 235 8.01 -2.93 9.71
C ILE A 235 7.53 -3.33 11.12
N ASP A 236 6.49 -2.67 11.63
CA ASP A 236 5.83 -2.98 12.90
C ASP A 236 5.24 -4.39 12.92
N TYR A 237 4.51 -4.78 11.86
CA TYR A 237 3.94 -6.13 11.72
C TYR A 237 5.02 -7.18 11.46
N ALA A 238 6.01 -6.87 10.63
CA ALA A 238 7.15 -7.76 10.40
C ALA A 238 7.89 -8.08 11.72
N ASN A 239 8.10 -7.07 12.57
CA ASN A 239 8.74 -7.25 13.86
C ASN A 239 7.92 -8.15 14.80
N LYS A 240 6.59 -7.99 14.85
CA LYS A 240 5.70 -8.88 15.61
C LYS A 240 5.83 -10.33 15.16
N ILE A 241 5.88 -10.57 13.85
CA ILE A 241 6.04 -11.91 13.27
C ILE A 241 7.42 -12.50 13.61
N ILE A 242 8.49 -11.70 13.55
CA ILE A 242 9.84 -12.17 13.96
C ILE A 242 9.85 -12.62 15.42
N ILE A 243 9.24 -11.83 16.32
CA ILE A 243 9.13 -12.19 17.73
C ILE A 243 8.35 -13.52 17.88
N GLN A 244 7.25 -13.67 17.15
CA GLN A 244 6.47 -14.91 17.13
C GLN A 244 7.29 -16.10 16.61
N ILE A 245 8.03 -15.93 15.50
CA ILE A 245 8.87 -16.98 14.93
C ILE A 245 9.92 -17.45 15.93
N LYS A 246 10.59 -16.51 16.61
CA LYS A 246 11.59 -16.82 17.63
C LYS A 246 11.01 -17.58 18.81
N ARG A 247 9.82 -17.17 19.27
CA ARG A 247 9.13 -17.84 20.38
C ARG A 247 8.68 -19.25 19.99
N ASP A 248 8.03 -19.39 18.85
CA ASP A 248 7.27 -20.59 18.49
C ASP A 248 8.14 -21.63 17.74
N PHE A 249 9.24 -21.22 17.09
CA PHE A 249 10.01 -22.06 16.17
C PHE A 249 11.52 -22.13 16.48
N SER A 250 12.00 -21.62 17.61
CA SER A 250 13.44 -21.59 17.99
C SER A 250 14.18 -22.94 17.97
N LYS A 251 13.47 -24.07 18.02
CA LYS A 251 14.06 -25.42 18.03
C LYS A 251 13.82 -26.12 16.69
N ASN A 252 14.90 -26.62 16.07
CA ASN A 252 14.92 -27.47 14.86
C ASN A 252 14.55 -26.78 13.54
N ILE A 253 15.17 -25.63 13.25
CA ILE A 253 15.11 -24.98 11.93
C ILE A 253 16.37 -25.35 11.13
N ASN A 254 16.23 -25.64 9.83
CA ASN A 254 17.37 -25.91 8.94
C ASN A 254 18.22 -24.65 8.69
N ASN A 255 19.46 -24.83 8.21
CA ASN A 255 20.39 -23.72 8.01
C ASN A 255 19.86 -22.67 7.02
N GLU A 256 19.19 -23.07 5.94
CA GLU A 256 18.65 -22.12 4.95
C GLU A 256 17.61 -21.18 5.58
N LEU A 257 16.67 -21.74 6.33
CA LEU A 257 15.62 -20.99 6.98
C LEU A 257 16.15 -20.15 8.15
N LYS A 258 17.17 -20.64 8.88
CA LYS A 258 17.89 -19.84 9.88
C LYS A 258 18.53 -18.62 9.23
N GLY A 259 19.28 -18.79 8.14
CA GLY A 259 19.85 -17.69 7.36
C GLY A 259 18.77 -16.72 6.88
N HIS A 260 17.67 -17.25 6.33
CA HIS A 260 16.55 -16.43 5.88
C HIS A 260 15.90 -15.59 7.02
N TYR A 261 15.73 -16.15 8.22
CA TYR A 261 15.20 -15.40 9.35
C TYR A 261 16.15 -14.32 9.87
N LEU A 262 17.45 -14.58 9.90
CA LEU A 262 18.45 -13.56 10.22
C LEU A 262 18.42 -12.41 9.22
N LYS A 263 18.30 -12.71 7.91
CA LYS A 263 18.06 -11.70 6.86
C LYS A 263 16.81 -10.87 7.17
N LEU A 264 15.68 -11.49 7.45
CA LEU A 264 14.42 -10.76 7.70
C LEU A 264 14.53 -9.86 8.93
N GLU A 265 15.17 -10.34 9.99
CA GLU A 265 15.44 -9.54 11.18
C GLU A 265 16.39 -8.37 10.87
N ALA A 266 17.43 -8.60 10.07
CA ALA A 266 18.33 -7.56 9.61
C ALA A 266 17.60 -6.47 8.80
N HIS A 267 16.68 -6.85 7.92
CA HIS A 267 15.82 -5.90 7.20
C HIS A 267 14.96 -5.06 8.15
N VAL A 268 14.38 -5.66 9.19
CA VAL A 268 13.59 -4.93 10.21
C VAL A 268 14.47 -3.92 10.95
N PHE A 269 15.68 -4.31 11.38
CA PHE A 269 16.58 -3.38 12.06
C PHE A 269 17.08 -2.27 11.14
N SER A 270 17.42 -2.60 9.89
CA SER A 270 17.91 -1.65 8.89
C SER A 270 16.85 -0.58 8.58
N ASN A 271 15.61 -0.97 8.32
CA ASN A 271 14.52 0.00 8.06
C ASN A 271 14.18 0.87 9.28
N ASN A 272 14.49 0.40 10.49
CA ASN A 272 14.35 1.19 11.72
C ASN A 272 15.59 2.04 12.06
N GLY A 273 16.57 2.17 11.14
CA GLY A 273 17.80 2.93 11.35
C GLY A 273 18.81 2.32 12.33
N LYS A 274 18.60 1.06 12.75
CA LYS A 274 19.49 0.34 13.68
C LYS A 274 20.60 -0.39 12.92
N PHE A 275 21.41 0.36 12.19
CA PHE A 275 22.39 -0.13 11.20
C PHE A 275 23.41 -1.12 11.76
N LYS A 276 23.99 -0.84 12.94
CA LYS A 276 25.00 -1.73 13.57
C LYS A 276 24.45 -3.13 13.85
N LYS A 277 23.20 -3.20 14.34
CA LYS A 277 22.55 -4.48 14.63
C LYS A 277 22.16 -5.20 13.34
N ALA A 278 21.68 -4.47 12.34
CA ALA A 278 21.39 -5.03 11.02
C ALA A 278 22.65 -5.62 10.37
N ASP A 279 23.78 -4.93 10.43
CA ASP A 279 25.07 -5.37 9.89
C ASP A 279 25.52 -6.72 10.49
N SER A 280 25.50 -6.84 11.81
CA SER A 280 25.82 -8.10 12.49
C SER A 280 24.93 -9.26 12.02
N LEU A 281 23.62 -9.03 11.91
CA LEU A 281 22.65 -10.05 11.47
C LEU A 281 22.81 -10.41 9.99
N TYR A 282 23.10 -9.44 9.12
CA TYR A 282 23.38 -9.70 7.71
C TYR A 282 24.63 -10.57 7.54
N ASN A 283 25.71 -10.27 8.27
CA ASN A 283 26.93 -11.08 8.23
C ASN A 283 26.69 -12.50 8.73
N GLU A 284 25.95 -12.68 9.83
CA GLU A 284 25.58 -14.02 10.32
C GLU A 284 24.74 -14.78 9.28
N SER A 285 23.76 -14.10 8.66
CA SER A 285 22.97 -14.65 7.57
C SER A 285 23.83 -15.06 6.37
N LEU A 286 24.79 -14.23 5.94
CA LEU A 286 25.65 -14.50 4.80
C LEU A 286 26.55 -15.72 5.05
N ASN A 287 27.17 -15.82 6.23
CA ASN A 287 27.99 -16.97 6.59
C ASN A 287 27.23 -18.30 6.40
N ILE A 288 25.98 -18.35 6.86
CA ILE A 288 25.14 -19.55 6.75
C ILE A 288 24.70 -19.79 5.31
N LEU A 289 24.22 -18.76 4.62
CA LEU A 289 23.70 -18.90 3.25
C LEU A 289 24.80 -19.20 2.23
N TYR A 290 26.03 -18.72 2.48
CA TYR A 290 27.20 -19.02 1.67
C TYR A 290 27.59 -20.48 1.76
N SER A 291 27.66 -21.04 2.98
CA SER A 291 28.10 -22.43 3.20
C SER A 291 27.18 -23.45 2.52
N ILE A 292 25.91 -23.12 2.33
CA ILE A 292 24.91 -23.98 1.66
C ILE A 292 24.62 -23.57 0.21
N LYS A 293 25.34 -22.57 -0.32
CA LYS A 293 25.13 -22.00 -1.67
C LYS A 293 23.67 -21.61 -1.95
N SER A 294 23.01 -20.97 -0.98
CA SER A 294 21.58 -20.62 -1.11
C SER A 294 21.35 -19.53 -2.15
N LYS A 295 20.21 -19.62 -2.85
CA LYS A 295 19.76 -18.63 -3.82
C LYS A 295 19.51 -17.23 -3.27
N TYR A 296 19.36 -17.10 -1.94
CA TYR A 296 19.13 -15.82 -1.29
C TYR A 296 20.42 -15.04 -0.99
N PHE A 297 21.59 -15.66 -1.18
CA PHE A 297 22.87 -15.06 -0.79
C PHE A 297 23.10 -13.66 -1.41
N ASN A 298 22.95 -13.53 -2.73
CA ASN A 298 23.17 -12.27 -3.43
C ASN A 298 22.20 -11.16 -2.97
N GLU A 299 20.95 -11.52 -2.65
CA GLU A 299 19.97 -10.57 -2.10
C GLU A 299 20.46 -10.01 -0.76
N VAL A 300 20.89 -10.89 0.14
CA VAL A 300 21.41 -10.50 1.46
C VAL A 300 22.67 -9.63 1.31
N LEU A 301 23.55 -9.99 0.38
CA LEU A 301 24.79 -9.25 0.12
C LEU A 301 24.51 -7.84 -0.38
N PHE A 302 23.58 -7.69 -1.32
CA PHE A 302 23.12 -6.39 -1.79
C PHE A 302 22.59 -5.52 -0.63
N TYR A 303 21.72 -6.08 0.22
CA TYR A 303 21.15 -5.32 1.34
C TYR A 303 22.16 -5.00 2.45
N LEU A 304 23.18 -5.85 2.66
CA LEU A 304 24.31 -5.51 3.53
C LEU A 304 25.07 -4.29 3.00
N TYR A 305 25.42 -4.29 1.72
CA TYR A 305 26.12 -3.17 1.09
C TYR A 305 25.32 -1.88 1.14
N MET A 306 24.01 -1.96 0.84
CA MET A 306 23.10 -0.82 1.01
C MET A 306 23.04 -0.32 2.46
N ASN A 307 22.98 -1.22 3.44
CA ASN A 307 22.97 -0.87 4.86
C ASN A 307 24.25 -0.14 5.29
N LEU A 308 25.41 -0.58 4.80
CA LEU A 308 26.70 0.06 5.06
C LEU A 308 26.83 1.42 4.36
N TYR A 309 26.39 1.52 3.12
CA TYR A 309 26.40 2.78 2.35
C TYR A 309 25.50 3.83 2.97
N LEU A 310 24.27 3.48 3.35
CA LEU A 310 23.33 4.40 4.00
C LEU A 310 23.81 4.85 5.39
N ASN A 311 24.68 4.09 6.04
CA ASN A 311 25.28 4.45 7.33
C ASN A 311 26.69 5.07 7.19
N GLY A 312 27.16 5.37 5.97
CA GLY A 312 28.48 5.99 5.73
C GLY A 312 29.69 5.09 6.04
N ASN A 313 29.49 3.78 6.21
CA ASN A 313 30.53 2.82 6.62
C ASN A 313 31.02 1.91 5.48
N ILE A 314 30.70 2.23 4.23
CA ILE A 314 31.10 1.43 3.07
C ILE A 314 32.53 1.80 2.63
N THR A 315 33.33 0.77 2.32
CA THR A 315 34.71 0.90 1.82
C THR A 315 34.96 -0.18 0.77
N GLU A 316 35.92 0.03 -0.14
CA GLU A 316 36.25 -0.94 -1.18
C GLU A 316 36.74 -2.28 -0.61
N GLN A 317 37.44 -2.26 0.52
CA GLN A 317 37.97 -3.46 1.19
C GLN A 317 36.88 -4.45 1.56
N ILE A 318 35.65 -3.99 1.79
CA ILE A 318 34.52 -4.86 2.13
C ILE A 318 34.17 -5.80 0.96
N PHE A 319 34.45 -5.40 -0.29
CA PHE A 319 34.10 -6.17 -1.48
C PHE A 319 34.94 -7.44 -1.67
N SER A 320 36.08 -7.59 -0.99
CA SER A 320 36.92 -8.78 -1.03
C SER A 320 36.41 -9.91 -0.12
N LYS A 321 35.50 -9.59 0.82
CA LYS A 321 35.00 -10.55 1.80
C LYS A 321 34.08 -11.61 1.20
N TRP A 322 33.33 -11.24 0.15
CA TRP A 322 32.27 -12.07 -0.40
C TRP A 322 32.23 -12.02 -1.92
N ASP A 323 32.35 -13.19 -2.54
CA ASP A 323 32.08 -13.39 -3.96
C ASP A 323 30.60 -13.65 -4.21
N VAL A 324 30.10 -13.16 -5.34
CA VAL A 324 28.73 -13.42 -5.81
C VAL A 324 28.59 -14.90 -6.15
N LEU A 325 27.53 -15.57 -5.68
CA LEU A 325 27.36 -17.01 -5.88
C LEU A 325 26.56 -17.37 -7.13
N LEU A 326 25.50 -16.63 -7.44
CA LEU A 326 24.61 -16.94 -8.58
C LEU A 326 24.82 -15.95 -9.73
N ASN A 327 25.18 -16.49 -10.90
CA ASN A 327 25.50 -15.70 -12.09
C ASN A 327 24.28 -15.14 -12.84
N ASN A 328 23.11 -15.80 -12.77
CA ASN A 328 21.88 -15.38 -13.42
C ASN A 328 20.84 -14.88 -12.40
N ASP A 329 21.26 -14.00 -11.50
CA ASP A 329 20.39 -13.41 -10.49
C ASP A 329 20.36 -11.88 -10.63
N LYS A 330 19.17 -11.30 -10.46
CA LYS A 330 18.91 -9.85 -10.55
C LYS A 330 19.78 -9.04 -9.59
N TYR A 331 20.15 -9.60 -8.42
CA TYR A 331 21.00 -8.91 -7.46
C TYR A 331 22.47 -8.89 -7.86
N LYS A 332 22.94 -9.80 -8.72
CA LYS A 332 24.32 -9.75 -9.23
C LYS A 332 24.57 -8.45 -9.99
N THR A 333 23.70 -8.09 -10.93
CA THR A 333 23.81 -6.83 -11.68
C THR A 333 23.80 -5.62 -10.75
N LEU A 334 22.94 -5.62 -9.74
CA LEU A 334 22.89 -4.54 -8.75
C LEU A 334 24.18 -4.45 -7.93
N ILE A 335 24.74 -5.58 -7.51
CA ILE A 335 26.01 -5.62 -6.77
C ILE A 335 27.18 -5.13 -7.65
N GLU A 336 27.26 -5.57 -8.92
CA GLU A 336 28.31 -5.13 -9.85
C GLU A 336 28.29 -3.61 -10.02
N VAL A 337 27.12 -3.04 -10.29
CA VAL A 337 26.94 -1.60 -10.44
C VAL A 337 27.23 -0.86 -9.14
N PHE A 338 26.77 -1.40 -8.01
CA PHE A 338 27.04 -0.83 -6.69
C PHE A 338 28.55 -0.77 -6.40
N LYS A 339 29.30 -1.82 -6.73
CA LYS A 339 30.76 -1.83 -6.60
C LYS A 339 31.37 -0.72 -7.45
N SER A 340 30.95 -0.57 -8.71
CA SER A 340 31.43 0.50 -9.58
C SER A 340 31.15 1.91 -9.02
N VAL A 341 29.96 2.13 -8.45
CA VAL A 341 29.58 3.40 -7.80
C VAL A 341 30.52 3.74 -6.64
N VAL A 342 30.79 2.78 -5.76
CA VAL A 342 31.65 2.99 -4.58
C VAL A 342 33.11 3.15 -4.97
N SER A 343 33.59 2.35 -5.92
CA SER A 343 34.97 2.38 -6.40
C SER A 343 35.28 3.48 -7.41
N LYS A 344 34.26 4.27 -7.81
CA LYS A 344 34.37 5.28 -8.87
C LYS A 344 34.96 4.73 -10.18
N SER A 345 34.73 3.45 -10.45
CA SER A 345 35.14 2.84 -11.73
C SER A 345 34.12 3.17 -12.81
N GLU A 346 34.55 3.25 -14.05
CA GLU A 346 33.67 3.53 -15.17
C GLU A 346 32.53 2.51 -15.30
N ILE A 347 31.32 3.00 -15.56
CA ILE A 347 30.15 2.18 -15.88
C ILE A 347 29.93 2.20 -17.39
N ASP A 348 30.09 1.04 -18.02
CA ASP A 348 29.98 0.90 -19.46
C ASP A 348 28.51 0.73 -19.94
N SER A 349 28.34 0.79 -21.27
CA SER A 349 27.03 0.57 -21.90
C SER A 349 26.46 -0.84 -21.68
N THR A 350 27.30 -1.83 -21.37
CA THR A 350 26.86 -3.21 -21.13
C THR A 350 26.17 -3.35 -19.78
N GLN A 351 26.70 -2.70 -18.74
CA GLN A 351 26.09 -2.65 -17.41
C GLN A 351 24.74 -1.94 -17.44
N ILE A 352 24.64 -0.82 -18.17
CA ILE A 352 23.37 -0.10 -18.36
C ILE A 352 22.33 -0.99 -19.05
N LYS A 353 22.73 -1.72 -20.11
CA LYS A 353 21.84 -2.70 -20.78
C LYS A 353 21.38 -3.80 -19.82
N LYS A 354 22.27 -4.32 -18.95
CA LYS A 354 21.89 -5.31 -17.93
C LYS A 354 20.85 -4.76 -16.95
N ILE A 355 20.98 -3.51 -16.49
CA ILE A 355 19.97 -2.86 -15.62
C ILE A 355 18.62 -2.75 -16.36
N ASN A 356 18.64 -2.33 -17.62
CA ASN A 356 17.44 -2.19 -18.44
C ASN A 356 16.68 -3.52 -18.59
N ASN A 357 17.39 -4.65 -18.58
CA ASN A 357 16.83 -5.99 -18.71
C ASN A 357 16.40 -6.64 -17.37
N ILE A 358 16.54 -5.97 -16.23
CA ILE A 358 16.03 -6.47 -14.95
C ILE A 358 14.50 -6.59 -15.03
N SER A 359 13.97 -7.81 -14.91
CA SER A 359 12.54 -8.10 -15.05
C SER A 359 11.69 -7.50 -13.93
N ARG A 360 12.18 -7.52 -12.68
CA ARG A 360 11.43 -6.99 -11.52
C ARG A 360 11.59 -5.48 -11.43
N ILE A 361 10.48 -4.76 -11.64
CA ILE A 361 10.42 -3.29 -11.66
C ILE A 361 11.10 -2.66 -10.44
N LYS A 362 10.81 -3.17 -9.23
CA LYS A 362 11.46 -2.71 -7.97
C LYS A 362 12.98 -2.83 -7.98
N ASN A 363 13.54 -3.91 -8.54
CA ASN A 363 14.99 -4.09 -8.61
C ASN A 363 15.58 -3.17 -9.69
N LYS A 364 14.86 -2.97 -10.79
CA LYS A 364 15.25 -2.05 -11.86
C LYS A 364 15.32 -0.60 -11.37
N SER A 365 14.37 -0.17 -10.52
CA SER A 365 14.43 1.16 -9.91
C SER A 365 15.66 1.35 -9.03
N TYR A 366 16.07 0.33 -8.26
CA TYR A 366 17.32 0.39 -7.49
C TYR A 366 18.55 0.53 -8.41
N GLY A 367 18.55 -0.17 -9.55
CA GLY A 367 19.62 -0.06 -10.54
C GLY A 367 19.72 1.36 -11.13
N TYR A 368 18.58 1.97 -11.48
CA TYR A 368 18.56 3.36 -11.95
C TYR A 368 18.99 4.36 -10.88
N TRP A 369 18.57 4.16 -9.63
CA TRP A 369 19.06 5.00 -8.55
C TRP A 369 20.58 4.88 -8.36
N LEU A 370 21.16 3.68 -8.47
CA LEU A 370 22.62 3.52 -8.41
C LEU A 370 23.33 4.24 -9.58
N LEU A 371 22.76 4.21 -10.78
CA LEU A 371 23.28 5.00 -11.90
C LEU A 371 23.20 6.50 -11.61
N SER A 372 22.11 6.99 -11.01
CA SER A 372 22.01 8.41 -10.66
C SER A 372 23.10 8.83 -9.68
N GLN A 373 23.43 7.96 -8.71
CA GLN A 373 24.55 8.19 -7.77
C GLN A 373 25.90 8.19 -8.49
N TYR A 374 26.13 7.27 -9.43
CA TYR A 374 27.36 7.24 -10.23
C TYR A 374 27.54 8.54 -11.02
N TYR A 375 26.51 8.97 -11.76
CA TYR A 375 26.60 10.18 -12.58
C TYR A 375 26.73 11.44 -11.72
N SER A 376 26.05 11.50 -10.56
CA SER A 376 26.23 12.58 -9.59
C SER A 376 27.67 12.67 -9.08
N ASN A 377 28.26 11.52 -8.69
CA ASN A 377 29.65 11.45 -8.23
C ASN A 377 30.67 11.90 -9.29
N ASN A 378 30.33 11.79 -10.57
CA ASN A 378 31.16 12.21 -11.71
C ASN A 378 30.76 13.59 -12.27
N LYS A 379 29.92 14.35 -11.56
CA LYS A 379 29.43 15.69 -11.96
C LYS A 379 28.65 15.72 -13.29
N MET A 380 28.08 14.59 -13.70
CA MET A 380 27.21 14.47 -14.89
C MET A 380 25.76 14.68 -14.48
N ILE A 381 25.35 15.95 -14.38
CA ILE A 381 24.08 16.36 -13.74
C ILE A 381 22.86 15.86 -14.52
N ASN A 382 22.85 16.03 -15.84
CA ASN A 382 21.71 15.68 -16.69
C ASN A 382 21.41 14.17 -16.65
N GLU A 383 22.45 13.35 -16.75
CA GLU A 383 22.34 11.90 -16.67
C GLU A 383 21.94 11.44 -15.26
N SER A 384 22.48 12.09 -14.23
CA SER A 384 22.08 11.83 -12.84
C SER A 384 20.58 12.06 -12.65
N TYR A 385 20.09 13.23 -13.04
CA TYR A 385 18.67 13.59 -12.93
C TYR A 385 17.76 12.67 -13.76
N HIS A 386 18.19 12.28 -14.97
CA HIS A 386 17.45 11.34 -15.83
C HIS A 386 17.25 9.97 -15.18
N TYR A 387 18.31 9.38 -14.62
CA TYR A 387 18.20 8.08 -13.97
C TYR A 387 17.52 8.14 -12.60
N GLU A 388 17.65 9.26 -11.88
CA GLU A 388 16.90 9.54 -10.66
C GLU A 388 15.40 9.55 -10.93
N THR A 389 14.96 10.33 -11.93
CA THR A 389 13.54 10.40 -12.33
C THR A 389 13.01 9.02 -12.70
N LYS A 390 13.75 8.25 -13.50
CA LYS A 390 13.37 6.86 -13.84
C LYS A 390 13.24 5.97 -12.62
N ALA A 391 14.10 6.12 -11.62
CA ALA A 391 14.01 5.32 -10.40
C ALA A 391 12.75 5.65 -9.60
N GLN A 392 12.42 6.94 -9.49
CA GLN A 392 11.23 7.45 -8.80
C GLN A 392 9.95 6.98 -9.50
N ASP A 393 9.85 7.15 -10.83
CA ASP A 393 8.70 6.72 -11.63
C ASP A 393 8.40 5.22 -11.49
N LEU A 394 9.46 4.39 -11.54
CA LEU A 394 9.30 2.95 -11.38
C LEU A 394 8.86 2.54 -9.96
N LEU A 395 9.27 3.29 -8.93
CA LEU A 395 8.77 3.05 -7.56
C LEU A 395 7.32 3.49 -7.40
N GLU A 396 6.92 4.61 -8.00
CA GLU A 396 5.52 5.05 -7.98
C GLU A 396 4.63 4.02 -8.70
N LEU A 397 5.08 3.51 -9.86
CA LEU A 397 4.43 2.41 -10.58
C LEU A 397 4.30 1.16 -9.70
N CYS A 398 5.36 0.77 -8.97
CA CYS A 398 5.29 -0.35 -8.04
C CYS A 398 4.25 -0.12 -6.94
N SER A 399 4.13 1.10 -6.42
CA SER A 399 3.15 1.43 -5.38
C SER A 399 1.71 1.28 -5.89
N ASN A 400 1.47 1.58 -7.18
CA ASN A 400 0.14 1.45 -7.79
C ASN A 400 -0.36 0.00 -7.88
N ASN A 401 0.54 -0.98 -7.93
CA ASN A 401 0.19 -2.40 -7.93
C ASN A 401 -0.33 -2.90 -6.57
N ILE A 402 -0.02 -2.21 -5.48
CA ILE A 402 -0.43 -2.57 -4.13
C ILE A 402 -1.91 -2.24 -3.95
N SER A 403 -2.72 -3.21 -3.62
CA SER A 403 -4.16 -2.99 -3.62
C SER A 403 -4.74 -2.21 -2.44
N ASP A 404 -4.15 -2.35 -1.25
CA ASP A 404 -4.56 -1.61 -0.05
C ASP A 404 -3.93 -0.21 -0.06
N ILE A 405 -4.77 0.82 0.10
CA ILE A 405 -4.34 2.22 -0.06
C ILE A 405 -3.35 2.67 1.02
N ASP A 406 -3.50 2.17 2.25
CA ASP A 406 -2.59 2.51 3.34
C ASP A 406 -1.23 1.85 3.10
N LEU A 407 -1.22 0.61 2.58
CA LEU A 407 0.03 -0.04 2.19
C LEU A 407 0.76 0.66 1.04
N LYS A 408 0.05 1.29 0.09
CA LYS A 408 0.70 2.10 -0.97
C LYS A 408 1.56 3.20 -0.37
N GLU A 409 1.01 3.94 0.59
CA GLU A 409 1.71 5.04 1.25
C GLU A 409 2.87 4.53 2.12
N ASN A 410 2.67 3.43 2.86
CA ASN A 410 3.72 2.82 3.67
C ASN A 410 4.87 2.29 2.82
N PHE A 411 4.59 1.71 1.65
CA PHE A 411 5.60 1.24 0.70
C PHE A 411 6.57 2.37 0.30
N LYS A 412 6.05 3.58 0.09
CA LYS A 412 6.84 4.76 -0.29
C LYS A 412 7.61 5.34 0.90
N LYS A 413 6.96 5.45 2.06
CA LYS A 413 7.48 6.25 3.20
C LYS A 413 8.32 5.46 4.21
N ASN A 414 8.02 4.18 4.42
CA ASN A 414 8.57 3.42 5.55
C ASN A 414 9.68 2.44 5.17
N ILE A 415 9.85 2.18 3.87
CA ILE A 415 11.00 1.41 3.39
C ILE A 415 12.15 2.40 3.21
N LEU A 416 13.23 2.20 3.95
CA LEU A 416 14.34 3.16 4.04
C LEU A 416 14.89 3.56 2.66
N LEU A 417 15.11 2.56 1.79
CA LEU A 417 15.62 2.81 0.45
C LEU A 417 14.60 3.53 -0.44
N HIS A 418 13.30 3.24 -0.30
CA HIS A 418 12.28 3.94 -1.10
C HIS A 418 12.14 5.38 -0.64
N LYS A 419 12.16 5.60 0.67
CA LYS A 419 12.19 6.95 1.25
C LYS A 419 13.38 7.72 0.67
N LYS A 420 14.59 7.14 0.69
CA LYS A 420 15.80 7.75 0.12
C LYS A 420 15.63 8.13 -1.35
N ILE A 421 15.14 7.20 -2.19
CA ILE A 421 14.95 7.42 -3.63
C ILE A 421 13.90 8.51 -3.92
N LEU A 422 12.83 8.54 -3.14
CA LEU A 422 11.69 9.45 -3.37
C LEU A 422 11.86 10.82 -2.71
N SER A 423 12.71 10.96 -1.68
CA SER A 423 12.86 12.21 -0.93
C SER A 423 14.10 13.03 -1.32
N GLU A 424 15.07 12.44 -1.98
CA GLU A 424 16.32 13.11 -2.31
C GLU A 424 16.35 13.48 -3.79
N SER A 425 16.98 14.62 -4.09
CA SER A 425 17.57 14.84 -5.40
C SER A 425 19.08 14.62 -5.29
N SER A 426 19.64 13.82 -6.19
CA SER A 426 21.09 13.66 -6.33
C SER A 426 21.77 14.89 -6.92
N VAL A 427 21.00 15.90 -7.32
CA VAL A 427 21.47 17.21 -7.78
C VAL A 427 21.42 18.20 -6.62
N LYS A 428 22.58 18.74 -6.22
CA LYS A 428 22.62 19.87 -5.28
C LYS A 428 22.16 21.13 -6.01
N ILE A 429 21.31 21.96 -5.38
CA ILE A 429 20.82 23.22 -5.97
C ILE A 429 21.98 24.11 -6.41
N ASP A 430 23.07 24.14 -5.63
CA ASP A 430 24.29 24.91 -5.97
C ASP A 430 24.96 24.45 -7.26
N ALA A 431 24.77 23.19 -7.69
CA ALA A 431 25.32 22.66 -8.93
C ALA A 431 24.47 23.01 -10.17
N LEU A 432 23.27 23.55 -9.99
CA LEU A 432 22.45 24.11 -11.08
C LEU A 432 22.86 25.56 -11.43
N PHE A 433 23.66 26.20 -10.56
CA PHE A 433 24.12 27.58 -10.71
C PHE A 433 25.65 27.64 -10.72
N ASP A 434 26.30 26.89 -11.63
CA ASP A 434 27.73 27.05 -11.88
C ASP A 434 27.95 28.28 -12.78
N PHE A 435 27.94 29.48 -12.20
CA PHE A 435 28.28 30.73 -12.89
C PHE A 435 29.80 30.87 -13.10
N SER A 436 30.42 29.88 -13.73
CA SER A 436 31.81 29.98 -14.18
C SER A 436 31.91 29.70 -15.68
N ASN A 437 31.69 30.78 -16.44
CA ASN A 437 32.12 31.08 -17.81
C ASN A 437 31.63 30.17 -18.95
N GLU A 438 30.79 30.73 -19.84
CA GLU A 438 31.29 31.31 -21.10
C GLU A 438 30.19 32.08 -21.86
N ASN A 439 30.53 33.33 -22.19
CA ASN A 439 30.09 34.10 -23.36
C ASN A 439 28.59 34.30 -23.61
N LEU A 440 28.01 35.27 -22.91
CA LEU A 440 26.96 36.09 -23.50
C LEU A 440 27.41 37.55 -23.47
N HIS A 441 27.29 38.17 -24.63
CA HIS A 441 27.77 39.49 -25.00
C HIS A 441 27.51 40.56 -23.93
N GLU A 442 28.49 41.45 -23.79
CA GLU A 442 28.33 42.76 -23.17
C GLU A 442 27.20 43.53 -23.87
N ASP A 443 25.99 43.44 -23.32
CA ASP A 443 24.99 44.48 -23.50
C ASP A 443 24.73 45.10 -22.12
N SER A 444 25.39 46.24 -21.91
CA SER A 444 25.11 47.30 -20.93
C SER A 444 24.27 46.92 -19.71
N VAL A 445 24.94 46.80 -18.56
CA VAL A 445 24.33 46.96 -17.24
C VAL A 445 23.70 48.34 -17.16
N ASN A 446 22.39 48.42 -17.38
CA ASN A 446 21.57 49.50 -16.85
C ASN A 446 20.98 49.03 -15.52
N SER A 447 21.59 49.53 -14.45
CA SER A 447 21.04 49.53 -13.11
C SER A 447 19.60 50.06 -13.10
N LEU A 448 18.63 49.24 -12.69
CA LEU A 448 17.35 49.72 -12.21
C LEU A 448 17.01 49.00 -10.91
N ASN A 449 17.44 49.62 -9.80
CA ASN A 449 16.79 49.47 -8.51
C ASN A 449 15.30 49.73 -8.69
N SER A 450 14.49 48.69 -8.82
CA SER A 450 13.05 48.85 -8.84
C SER A 450 12.44 48.58 -7.46
N ASN A 451 11.83 49.63 -6.91
CA ASN A 451 11.04 49.58 -5.68
C ASN A 451 9.70 48.84 -5.86
N ASN A 452 9.47 48.14 -6.97
CA ASN A 452 8.21 47.45 -7.26
C ASN A 452 8.37 45.92 -7.14
N PHE A 453 7.28 45.23 -6.82
CA PHE A 453 7.19 43.77 -6.85
C PHE A 453 7.18 43.25 -8.29
N ASN A 454 7.81 42.09 -8.50
CA ASN A 454 7.88 41.42 -9.81
C ASN A 454 6.56 40.76 -10.22
N PHE A 455 5.61 40.62 -9.30
CA PHE A 455 4.26 40.12 -9.55
C PHE A 455 3.27 40.76 -8.58
N CYS A 456 1.98 40.79 -8.94
CA CYS A 456 0.92 41.27 -8.09
C CYS A 456 0.62 40.26 -6.98
N ILE A 457 0.71 40.71 -5.73
CA ILE A 457 0.47 39.86 -4.55
C ILE A 457 -1.02 39.48 -4.43
N GLU A 458 -1.93 40.32 -4.93
CA GLU A 458 -3.38 40.10 -4.86
C GLU A 458 -3.89 39.13 -5.93
N CYS A 459 -3.48 39.29 -7.20
CA CYS A 459 -4.02 38.48 -8.31
C CYS A 459 -3.00 37.55 -9.00
N GLY A 460 -1.72 37.61 -8.63
CA GLY A 460 -0.67 36.72 -9.15
C GLY A 460 -0.11 37.07 -10.52
N ILE A 461 -0.54 38.17 -11.15
CA ILE A 461 -0.06 38.59 -12.49
C ILE A 461 1.35 39.16 -12.44
N GLU A 462 2.21 38.77 -13.39
CA GLU A 462 3.59 39.28 -13.50
C GLU A 462 3.66 40.77 -13.85
N ASN A 463 4.58 41.48 -13.20
CA ASN A 463 4.85 42.89 -13.41
C ASN A 463 6.06 43.08 -14.34
N VAL A 464 5.96 42.55 -15.56
CA VAL A 464 7.06 42.53 -16.54
C VAL A 464 7.56 43.94 -16.88
N ASN A 465 6.67 44.93 -16.84
CA ASN A 465 6.96 46.33 -17.14
C ASN A 465 7.38 47.16 -15.91
N ASN A 466 7.50 46.52 -14.74
CA ASN A 466 7.95 47.16 -13.51
C ASN A 466 7.13 48.42 -13.12
N VAL A 467 5.81 48.37 -13.34
CA VAL A 467 4.87 49.46 -13.02
C VAL A 467 4.46 49.45 -11.55
N SER A 468 4.00 50.60 -11.05
CA SER A 468 3.61 50.76 -9.63
C SER A 468 2.22 50.24 -9.30
N ASP A 469 1.36 49.99 -10.28
CA ASP A 469 -0.01 49.51 -10.06
C ASP A 469 -0.32 48.35 -11.00
N CYS A 470 -1.01 47.34 -10.48
CA CYS A 470 -1.44 46.20 -11.28
C CYS A 470 -2.50 46.65 -12.30
N PHE A 471 -2.31 46.34 -13.58
CA PHE A 471 -3.27 46.75 -14.60
C PHE A 471 -4.64 46.09 -14.42
N GLU A 472 -4.66 44.86 -13.89
CA GLU A 472 -5.85 44.01 -13.73
C GLU A 472 -6.69 44.40 -12.50
N CYS A 473 -6.08 44.37 -11.31
CA CYS A 473 -6.81 44.59 -10.05
C CYS A 473 -6.57 45.96 -9.42
N LYS A 474 -5.73 46.81 -10.02
CA LYS A 474 -5.35 48.14 -9.52
C LYS A 474 -4.63 48.16 -8.17
N ALA A 475 -4.18 47.00 -7.67
CA ALA A 475 -3.37 46.94 -6.45
C ALA A 475 -2.02 47.64 -6.63
N ASN A 476 -1.59 48.38 -5.62
CA ASN A 476 -0.28 49.03 -5.59
C ASN A 476 0.81 47.96 -5.44
N LEU A 477 1.84 48.03 -6.27
CA LEU A 477 2.94 47.08 -6.39
C LEU A 477 4.24 47.61 -5.82
N ARG A 478 4.26 48.76 -5.14
CA ARG A 478 5.48 49.26 -4.51
C ARG A 478 5.77 48.53 -3.20
N LYS A 479 7.03 48.14 -3.00
CA LYS A 479 7.50 47.36 -1.85
C LYS A 479 7.43 48.11 -0.52
N ASP A 480 7.53 49.44 -0.55
CA ASP A 480 7.43 50.34 0.62
C ASP A 480 6.02 50.43 1.21
N VAL A 481 4.98 50.03 0.47
CA VAL A 481 3.59 50.07 0.94
C VAL A 481 3.23 48.88 1.84
N TYR A 482 4.00 47.80 1.80
CA TYR A 482 3.72 46.55 2.52
C TYR A 482 4.73 46.25 3.65
N GLN A 483 5.60 47.21 3.99
CA GLN A 483 6.42 47.19 5.21
C GLN A 483 5.65 47.82 6.37
#